data_AF-A0A7S4ULZ5-F1
#
_entry.id   AF-A0A7S4ULZ5-F1
#
_cell.length_a   1.000
_cell.length_b   1.000
_cell.length_c   1.000
_cell.angle_alpha   90.00
_cell.angle_beta   90.00
_cell.angle_gamma   90.00
#
_symmetry.space_group_name_H-M   'P 1'
#
loop_
_entity.id
_entity.type
_entity.pdbx_description
1 polymer ?
#
loop_
_entity_poly.entity_id
_entity_poly.type
_entity_poly.pdbx_seq_one_letter_code
_entity_poly.pdbx_strand_id
1 'polypeptide(L)'
;FILVVVLCIFSILGVSLFGDLADDDFGRFDRAFITMFRLAAGEGWPASLAVLDEDGSIHWRTALFMCLFTIVAVWVLLQVRERKLLDLRKSPLEPLIARLAYVYIDDADLSSQLQSLFGVLDSNGTGTLSSSEFCAAIKKLEVKPSMYVTESDFASLTQGGRLCDARGLLDEDGFER
;
A
#
# COMPACT_ATOMS: atom_id res chain seq x y z
N PHE A 1 6.51 -14.27 -2.36
CA PHE A 1 7.63 -15.12 -2.80
C PHE A 1 8.86 -14.94 -1.91
N ILE A 2 9.42 -13.74 -1.80
CA ILE A 2 10.64 -13.46 -0.98
C ILE A 2 10.50 -13.93 0.48
N LEU A 3 9.36 -13.65 1.13
CA LEU A 3 9.13 -14.08 2.52
C LEU A 3 9.23 -15.60 2.71
N VAL A 4 8.73 -16.40 1.76
CA VAL A 4 8.78 -17.87 1.86
C VAL A 4 10.21 -18.37 1.75
N VAL A 5 11.03 -17.75 0.88
CA VAL A 5 12.45 -18.09 0.76
C VAL A 5 13.21 -17.76 2.04
N VAL A 6 12.94 -16.58 2.63
CA VAL A 6 13.52 -16.18 3.92
C VAL A 6 13.11 -17.17 5.02
N LEU A 7 11.83 -17.55 5.09
CA LEU A 7 11.35 -18.57 6.02
C LEU A 7 12.13 -19.88 5.86
N CYS A 8 12.24 -20.41 4.64
CA CYS A 8 12.97 -21.66 4.38
C CYS A 8 14.44 -21.58 4.81
N ILE A 9 15.14 -20.49 4.51
CA ILE A 9 16.55 -20.31 4.89
C ILE A 9 16.69 -20.31 6.42
N PHE A 10 15.86 -19.52 7.11
CA PHE A 10 15.92 -19.42 8.57
C PHE A 10 15.43 -20.71 9.26
N SER A 11 14.53 -21.48 8.65
CA SER A 11 14.14 -22.79 9.17
C SER A 11 15.26 -23.82 9.05
N ILE A 12 15.99 -23.86 7.93
CA ILE A 12 17.16 -24.75 7.79
C ILE A 12 18.25 -24.37 8.79
N LEU A 13 18.54 -23.08 8.93
CA LEU A 13 19.49 -22.58 9.92
C LEU A 13 19.02 -22.88 11.35
N GLY A 14 17.72 -22.73 11.62
CA GLY A 14 17.12 -23.02 12.92
C GLY A 14 17.28 -24.48 13.32
N VAL A 15 17.01 -25.42 12.40
CA VAL A 15 17.25 -26.85 12.63
C VAL A 15 18.72 -27.13 12.89
N SER A 16 19.64 -26.53 12.12
CA SER A 16 21.08 -26.75 12.29
C SER A 16 21.66 -26.14 13.57
N LEU A 17 21.07 -25.07 14.09
CA LEU A 17 21.60 -24.34 15.25
C LEU A 17 20.92 -24.75 16.56
N PHE A 18 19.63 -25.10 16.50
CA PHE A 18 18.77 -25.29 17.67
C PHE A 18 18.01 -26.62 17.66
N GLY A 19 18.24 -27.51 16.69
CA GLY A 19 17.56 -28.80 16.60
C GLY A 19 17.71 -29.65 17.86
N ASP A 20 18.90 -29.64 18.47
CA ASP A 20 19.17 -30.37 19.72
C ASP A 20 18.69 -29.62 20.98
N LEU A 21 18.58 -28.29 20.91
CA LEU A 21 18.25 -27.43 22.05
C LEU A 21 16.73 -27.25 22.24
N ALA A 22 15.99 -27.32 21.14
CA ALA A 22 14.56 -27.07 21.09
C ALA A 22 13.90 -28.01 20.07
N ASP A 23 13.93 -29.32 20.32
CA ASP A 23 13.41 -30.35 19.40
C ASP A 23 11.91 -30.16 19.04
N ASP A 24 11.14 -29.57 19.97
CA ASP A 24 9.73 -29.26 19.74
C ASP A 24 9.50 -28.17 18.69
N ASP A 25 10.41 -27.22 18.56
CA ASP A 25 10.32 -26.10 17.62
C ASP A 25 11.24 -26.24 16.40
N PHE A 26 12.44 -26.76 16.59
CA PHE A 26 13.52 -26.81 15.60
C PHE A 26 14.03 -28.22 15.31
N GLY A 27 13.46 -29.27 15.91
CA GLY A 27 13.92 -30.65 15.68
C GLY A 27 13.81 -31.12 14.23
N ARG A 28 12.84 -30.58 13.49
CA ARG A 28 12.61 -30.90 12.07
C ARG A 28 12.24 -29.64 11.28
N PHE A 29 12.49 -29.70 9.97
CA PHE A 29 12.27 -28.57 9.07
C PHE A 29 10.82 -28.07 9.06
N ASP A 30 9.84 -28.97 9.09
CA ASP A 30 8.41 -28.63 9.11
C ASP A 30 8.02 -27.86 10.38
N ARG A 31 8.53 -28.29 11.53
CA ARG A 31 8.36 -27.58 12.81
C ARG A 31 9.05 -26.22 12.78
N ALA A 32 10.30 -26.18 12.36
CA ALA A 32 11.08 -24.95 12.24
C ALA A 32 10.43 -23.95 11.26
N PHE A 33 9.78 -24.44 10.21
CA PHE A 33 9.02 -23.63 9.27
C PHE A 33 7.78 -23.01 9.91
N ILE A 34 7.01 -23.80 10.66
CA ILE A 34 5.83 -23.30 11.39
C ILE A 34 6.26 -22.31 12.47
N THR A 35 7.33 -22.57 13.20
CA THR A 35 7.85 -21.67 14.24
C THR A 35 8.34 -20.35 13.64
N MET A 36 9.09 -20.38 12.54
CA MET A 36 9.47 -19.16 11.82
C MET A 36 8.26 -18.40 11.27
N PHE A 37 7.24 -19.11 10.78
CA PHE A 37 6.01 -18.49 10.28
C PHE A 37 5.24 -17.78 11.41
N ARG A 38 5.13 -18.41 12.59
CA ARG A 38 4.52 -17.81 13.78
C ARG A 38 5.28 -16.57 14.24
N LEU A 39 6.61 -16.63 14.28
CA LEU A 39 7.45 -15.48 14.62
C LEU A 39 7.29 -14.32 13.62
N ALA A 40 7.16 -14.61 12.32
CA ALA A 40 6.88 -13.59 11.31
C ALA A 40 5.50 -12.94 11.49
N ALA A 41 4.53 -13.67 12.03
CA ALA A 41 3.21 -13.14 12.40
C ALA A 41 3.22 -12.33 13.72
N GLY A 42 4.35 -12.30 14.43
CA GLY A 42 4.49 -11.65 15.74
C GLY A 42 4.03 -12.50 16.91
N GLU A 43 3.77 -13.80 16.69
CA GLU A 43 3.38 -14.75 17.73
C GLU A 43 4.60 -15.50 18.27
N GLY A 44 4.61 -15.78 19.58
CA GLY A 44 5.58 -16.72 20.18
C GLY A 44 6.94 -16.14 20.59
N TRP A 45 7.08 -14.82 20.73
CA TRP A 45 8.25 -14.22 21.38
C TRP A 45 8.33 -14.64 22.86
N PRO A 46 9.49 -14.54 23.52
CA PRO A 46 10.49 -15.60 23.73
C PRO A 46 10.05 -16.71 24.71
N ALA A 47 8.77 -16.80 25.06
CA ALA A 47 8.27 -17.76 26.05
C ALA A 47 8.24 -19.21 25.54
N SER A 48 8.18 -19.39 24.22
CA SER A 48 8.06 -20.72 23.59
C SER A 48 9.41 -21.35 23.26
N LEU A 49 10.42 -20.53 23.02
CA LEU A 49 11.77 -21.00 22.74
C LEU A 49 12.51 -21.09 24.06
N ALA A 50 13.29 -22.13 24.26
CA ALA A 50 14.25 -22.30 25.34
C ALA A 50 15.40 -21.24 25.30
N VAL A 51 15.03 -19.97 25.10
CA VAL A 51 15.90 -18.79 25.24
C VAL A 51 16.28 -18.64 26.70
N LEU A 52 15.41 -19.06 27.62
CA LEU A 52 15.66 -19.12 29.05
C LEU A 52 16.31 -20.45 29.38
N ASP A 53 17.58 -20.40 29.76
CA ASP A 53 18.27 -21.47 30.47
C ASP A 53 17.53 -21.78 31.79
N GLU A 54 17.78 -22.92 32.44
CA GLU A 54 17.17 -23.25 33.75
C GLU A 54 17.45 -22.17 34.80
N ASP A 55 18.54 -21.41 34.63
CA ASP A 55 18.96 -20.28 35.46
C ASP A 55 18.29 -18.93 35.09
N GLY A 56 17.38 -18.91 34.11
CA GLY A 56 16.74 -17.68 33.60
C GLY A 56 17.64 -16.80 32.74
N SER A 57 18.80 -17.31 32.31
CA SER A 57 19.74 -16.59 31.47
C SER A 57 19.36 -16.70 29.98
N ILE A 58 19.57 -15.62 29.23
CA ILE A 58 19.28 -15.57 27.79
C ILE A 58 20.46 -16.11 27.01
N HIS A 59 20.28 -17.19 26.24
CA HIS A 59 21.28 -17.61 25.26
C HIS A 59 21.41 -16.54 24.16
N TRP A 60 22.50 -15.77 24.22
CA TRP A 60 22.73 -14.62 23.33
C TRP A 60 22.68 -15.00 21.84
N ARG A 61 23.07 -16.23 21.49
CA ARG A 61 23.02 -16.75 20.11
C ARG A 61 21.58 -16.87 19.61
N THR A 62 20.68 -17.40 20.43
CA THR A 62 19.25 -17.54 20.12
C THR A 62 18.61 -16.17 20.01
N ALA A 63 18.91 -15.27 20.95
CA ALA A 63 18.41 -13.88 20.90
C ALA A 63 18.86 -13.15 19.63
N LEU A 64 20.14 -13.26 19.25
CA LEU A 64 20.66 -12.64 18.02
C LEU A 64 19.97 -13.20 16.79
N PHE A 65 19.83 -14.52 16.69
CA PHE A 65 19.16 -15.17 15.57
C PHE A 65 17.71 -14.71 15.42
N MET A 66 16.96 -14.65 16.53
CA MET A 66 15.56 -14.21 16.53
C MET A 66 15.43 -12.72 16.19
N CYS A 67 16.25 -11.87 16.78
CA CYS A 67 16.28 -10.44 16.45
C CYS A 67 16.60 -10.21 14.97
N LEU A 68 17.61 -10.92 14.44
CA LEU A 68 17.98 -10.83 13.02
C LEU A 68 16.83 -11.27 12.12
N PHE A 69 16.20 -12.40 12.42
CA PHE A 69 15.04 -12.88 11.68
C PHE A 69 13.88 -11.88 11.71
N THR A 70 13.52 -11.37 12.89
CA THR A 70 12.42 -10.41 13.04
C THR A 70 12.68 -9.12 12.29
N ILE A 71 13.91 -8.58 12.31
CA ILE A 71 14.26 -7.38 11.54
C ILE A 71 14.08 -7.65 10.04
N VAL A 72 14.59 -8.77 9.53
CA VAL A 72 14.46 -9.12 8.10
C VAL A 72 13.00 -9.38 7.72
N ALA A 73 12.25 -10.09 8.55
CA ALA A 73 10.83 -10.38 8.31
C ALA A 73 9.99 -9.10 8.30
N VAL A 74 10.17 -8.22 9.29
CA VAL A 74 9.49 -6.91 9.34
C VAL A 74 9.88 -6.06 8.13
N TRP A 75 11.15 -6.02 7.74
CA TRP A 75 11.59 -5.29 6.56
C TRP A 75 10.89 -5.79 5.28
N VAL A 76 10.85 -7.11 5.07
CA VAL A 76 10.19 -7.72 3.91
C VAL A 76 8.68 -7.45 3.93
N LEU A 77 8.04 -7.52 5.10
CA LEU A 77 6.61 -7.23 5.27
C LEU A 77 6.29 -5.75 5.01
N LEU A 78 7.16 -4.83 5.45
CA LEU A 78 7.01 -3.40 5.16
C LEU A 78 7.06 -3.12 3.66
N GLN A 79 8.00 -3.74 2.93
CA GLN A 79 8.08 -3.61 1.47
C GLN A 79 6.80 -4.10 0.77
N VAL A 80 6.19 -5.19 1.26
CA VAL A 80 4.91 -5.68 0.73
C VAL A 80 3.75 -4.74 1.08
N ARG A 81 3.72 -4.20 2.29
CA ARG A 81 2.71 -3.23 2.74
C ARG A 81 2.78 -1.95 1.91
N GLU A 82 3.97 -1.40 1.70
CA GLU A 82 4.19 -0.20 0.89
C GLU A 82 3.71 -0.42 -0.54
N ARG A 83 4.05 -1.55 -1.17
CA ARG A 83 3.56 -1.87 -2.53
C ARG A 83 2.03 -1.92 -2.60
N LYS A 84 1.38 -2.56 -1.63
CA LYS A 84 -0.10 -2.59 -1.57
C LYS A 84 -0.70 -1.22 -1.28
N LEU A 85 -0.05 -0.42 -0.44
CA LEU A 85 -0.48 0.95 -0.14
C LEU A 85 -0.29 1.85 -1.36
N LEU A 86 0.76 1.65 -2.15
CA LEU A 86 0.98 2.34 -3.42
C LEU A 86 -0.01 1.88 -4.49
N ASP A 87 -0.37 0.60 -4.55
CA ASP A 87 -1.43 0.12 -5.43
C ASP A 87 -2.83 0.64 -5.03
N LEU A 88 -3.08 0.81 -3.73
CA LEU A 88 -4.31 1.46 -3.24
C LEU A 88 -4.27 2.99 -3.41
N ARG A 89 -3.07 3.59 -3.43
CA ARG A 89 -2.80 5.00 -3.70
C ARG A 89 -2.37 5.21 -5.16
N LYS A 90 -2.79 4.35 -6.07
CA LYS A 90 -2.85 4.69 -7.48
C LYS A 90 -3.92 5.76 -7.59
N SER A 91 -3.48 6.97 -7.96
CA SER A 91 -4.29 8.17 -7.89
C SER A 91 -5.67 7.91 -8.48
N PRO A 92 -6.78 8.35 -7.86
CA PRO A 92 -8.09 8.21 -8.46
C PRO A 92 -8.11 8.81 -9.88
N LEU A 93 -7.21 9.73 -10.22
CA LEU A 93 -7.14 10.24 -11.59
C LEU A 93 -6.50 9.29 -12.61
N GLU A 94 -5.86 8.19 -12.22
CA GLU A 94 -5.12 7.31 -13.13
C GLU A 94 -6.01 6.67 -14.22
N PRO A 95 -7.25 6.22 -13.95
CA PRO A 95 -8.18 5.77 -14.99
C PRO A 95 -8.67 6.89 -15.92
N LEU A 96 -8.76 8.13 -15.42
CA LEU A 96 -9.14 9.30 -16.22
C LEU A 96 -7.99 9.76 -17.11
N ILE A 97 -6.78 9.82 -16.57
CA ILE A 97 -5.54 10.09 -17.29
C ILE A 97 -5.28 8.98 -18.32
N ALA A 98 -5.49 7.71 -17.98
CA ALA A 98 -5.34 6.61 -18.94
C ALA A 98 -6.37 6.65 -20.06
N ARG A 99 -7.61 7.08 -19.79
CA ARG A 99 -8.65 7.34 -20.81
C ARG A 99 -8.23 8.48 -21.74
N LEU A 100 -7.75 9.58 -21.18
CA LEU A 100 -7.27 10.73 -21.95
C LEU A 100 -6.02 10.38 -22.77
N ALA A 101 -5.04 9.72 -22.15
CA ALA A 101 -3.78 9.34 -22.79
C ALA A 101 -3.95 8.27 -23.88
N TYR A 102 -4.95 7.38 -23.78
CA TYR A 102 -5.19 6.35 -24.79
C TYR A 102 -5.74 6.92 -26.11
N VAL A 103 -6.43 8.06 -26.07
CA VAL A 103 -7.11 8.67 -27.23
C VAL A 103 -6.24 9.76 -27.88
N TYR A 104 -5.02 9.95 -27.38
CA TYR A 104 -4.28 11.19 -27.62
C TYR A 104 -3.22 11.13 -28.72
N ILE A 105 -3.18 12.17 -29.56
CA ILE A 105 -2.17 12.37 -30.61
C ILE A 105 -1.54 13.77 -30.57
N ASP A 106 -2.23 14.84 -30.11
CA ASP A 106 -1.72 16.25 -30.16
C ASP A 106 -2.33 17.20 -29.09
N ASP A 107 -1.60 18.24 -28.66
CA ASP A 107 -1.95 19.27 -27.62
C ASP A 107 -3.31 19.94 -27.78
N ALA A 108 -3.76 20.12 -29.02
CA ALA A 108 -5.09 20.65 -29.29
C ALA A 108 -6.23 19.67 -28.95
N ASP A 109 -5.99 18.36 -29.09
CA ASP A 109 -7.00 17.34 -28.79
C ASP A 109 -7.22 17.21 -27.28
N LEU A 110 -6.23 17.56 -26.44
CA LEU A 110 -6.28 17.34 -24.98
C LEU A 110 -7.20 18.37 -24.40
N SER A 111 -7.00 19.64 -24.76
CA SER A 111 -7.89 20.72 -24.37
C SER A 111 -9.32 20.42 -24.81
N SER A 112 -9.55 19.94 -26.04
CA SER A 112 -10.92 19.61 -26.49
C SER A 112 -11.57 18.47 -25.69
N GLN A 113 -10.79 17.43 -25.34
CA GLN A 113 -11.27 16.31 -24.52
C GLN A 113 -11.45 16.72 -23.06
N LEU A 114 -10.56 17.56 -22.53
CA LEU A 114 -10.62 18.10 -21.18
C LEU A 114 -11.86 18.99 -21.02
N GLN A 115 -12.16 19.83 -22.01
CA GLN A 115 -13.38 20.63 -22.08
C GLN A 115 -14.64 19.76 -22.16
N SER A 116 -14.60 18.68 -22.96
CA SER A 116 -15.71 17.73 -23.01
C SER A 116 -15.94 17.03 -21.68
N LEU A 117 -14.87 16.70 -20.95
CA LEU A 117 -14.95 16.13 -19.61
C LEU A 117 -15.47 17.16 -18.61
N PHE A 118 -14.99 18.41 -18.68
CA PHE A 118 -15.46 19.49 -17.82
C PHE A 118 -16.96 19.70 -18.01
N GLY A 119 -17.48 19.68 -19.25
CA GLY A 119 -18.92 19.74 -19.51
C GLY A 119 -19.72 18.52 -19.02
N VAL A 120 -19.10 17.35 -18.91
CA VAL A 120 -19.73 16.15 -18.31
C VAL A 120 -19.71 16.21 -16.77
N LEU A 121 -18.68 16.83 -16.19
CA LEU A 121 -18.52 17.07 -14.75
C LEU A 121 -19.43 18.22 -14.27
N ASP A 122 -19.52 19.30 -15.05
CA ASP A 122 -20.30 20.53 -14.81
C ASP A 122 -21.77 20.34 -15.21
N SER A 123 -22.48 19.53 -14.42
CA SER A 123 -23.87 19.20 -14.70
C SER A 123 -24.87 20.35 -14.50
N ASN A 124 -24.47 21.47 -13.89
CA ASN A 124 -25.30 22.68 -13.76
C ASN A 124 -24.91 23.78 -14.77
N GLY A 125 -23.86 23.58 -15.59
CA GLY A 125 -23.44 24.50 -16.64
C GLY A 125 -22.99 25.85 -16.07
N THR A 126 -22.45 25.85 -14.86
CA THR A 126 -22.05 27.08 -14.16
C THR A 126 -20.67 27.57 -14.57
N GLY A 127 -19.91 26.75 -15.31
CA GLY A 127 -18.51 27.00 -15.65
C GLY A 127 -17.56 26.80 -14.47
N THR A 128 -18.04 26.20 -13.38
CA THR A 128 -17.30 25.99 -12.14
C THR A 128 -17.61 24.62 -11.54
N LEU A 129 -16.60 23.91 -11.05
CA LEU A 129 -16.75 22.60 -10.41
C LEU A 129 -16.65 22.72 -8.89
N SER A 130 -17.74 22.35 -8.21
CA SER A 130 -17.76 22.11 -6.78
C SER A 130 -17.32 20.68 -6.43
N SER A 131 -16.86 20.48 -5.19
CA SER A 131 -16.55 19.14 -4.63
C SER A 131 -17.72 18.16 -4.80
N SER A 132 -18.96 18.65 -4.69
CA SER A 132 -20.17 17.84 -4.81
C SER A 132 -20.48 17.40 -6.24
N GLU A 133 -20.27 18.28 -7.23
CA GLU A 133 -20.39 17.95 -8.66
C GLU A 133 -19.31 16.97 -9.08
N PHE A 134 -18.08 17.18 -8.64
CA PHE A 134 -16.96 16.30 -8.93
C PHE A 134 -17.23 14.88 -8.40
N CYS A 135 -17.66 14.74 -7.15
CA CYS A 135 -18.03 13.45 -6.57
C CYS A 135 -19.24 12.80 -7.28
N ALA A 136 -20.25 13.59 -7.62
CA ALA A 136 -21.45 13.11 -8.31
C ALA A 136 -21.15 12.64 -9.73
N ALA A 137 -20.31 13.38 -10.46
CA ALA A 137 -19.89 13.07 -11.81
C ALA A 137 -19.01 11.82 -11.87
N ILE A 138 -18.06 11.65 -10.95
CA ILE A 138 -17.24 10.42 -10.86
C ILE A 138 -18.10 9.20 -10.57
N LYS A 139 -19.12 9.34 -9.72
CA LYS A 139 -20.09 8.27 -9.45
C LYS A 139 -20.95 7.94 -10.68
N LYS A 140 -21.25 8.94 -11.51
CA LYS A 140 -22.03 8.81 -12.75
C LYS A 140 -21.20 8.25 -13.92
N LEU A 141 -19.88 8.42 -13.89
CA LEU A 141 -18.98 7.99 -14.95
C LEU A 141 -18.76 6.46 -14.97
N GLU A 142 -19.32 5.70 -14.01
CA GLU A 142 -19.23 4.23 -13.85
C GLU A 142 -17.90 3.62 -14.32
N VAL A 143 -16.79 4.27 -13.97
CA VAL A 143 -15.47 3.78 -14.35
C VAL A 143 -15.14 2.58 -13.47
N LYS A 144 -14.79 1.45 -14.10
CA LYS A 144 -14.19 0.31 -13.41
C LYS A 144 -12.67 0.53 -13.37
N PRO A 145 -12.00 0.39 -12.22
CA PRO A 145 -12.53 0.05 -10.88
C PRO A 145 -13.21 1.24 -10.19
N SER A 146 -14.17 0.94 -9.30
CA SER A 146 -14.98 1.97 -8.60
C SER A 146 -14.08 2.93 -7.83
N MET A 147 -14.09 4.17 -8.27
CA MET A 147 -13.27 5.23 -7.73
C MET A 147 -14.01 5.90 -6.58
N TYR A 148 -13.45 5.85 -5.38
CA TYR A 148 -13.93 6.62 -4.24
C TYR A 148 -13.07 7.86 -4.12
N VAL A 149 -13.59 9.01 -4.56
CA VAL A 149 -12.98 10.31 -4.31
C VAL A 149 -13.60 10.88 -3.05
N THR A 150 -12.76 11.25 -2.09
CA THR A 150 -13.17 11.96 -0.87
C THR A 150 -12.96 13.46 -1.02
N GLU A 151 -13.59 14.28 -0.18
CA GLU A 151 -13.36 15.74 -0.18
C GLU A 151 -11.89 16.10 0.07
N SER A 152 -11.16 15.26 0.83
CA SER A 152 -9.72 15.41 1.05
C SER A 152 -8.91 15.20 -0.24
N ASP A 153 -9.38 14.33 -1.13
CA ASP A 153 -8.74 14.11 -2.42
C ASP A 153 -9.01 15.30 -3.34
N PHE A 154 -10.24 15.83 -3.35
CA PHE A 154 -10.57 17.04 -4.10
C PHE A 154 -9.75 18.25 -3.62
N ALA A 155 -9.56 18.41 -2.31
CA ALA A 155 -8.67 19.43 -1.75
C ALA A 155 -7.21 19.21 -2.17
N SER A 156 -6.75 17.96 -2.28
CA SER A 156 -5.39 17.65 -2.76
C SER A 156 -5.22 17.96 -4.25
N LEU A 157 -6.26 17.70 -5.06
CA LEU A 157 -6.28 17.99 -6.50
C LEU A 157 -6.28 19.48 -6.79
N THR A 158 -7.05 20.27 -6.04
CA THR A 158 -7.07 21.73 -6.17
C THR A 158 -5.87 22.43 -5.51
N GLN A 159 -4.85 21.67 -5.08
CA GLN A 159 -3.70 22.14 -4.30
C GLN A 159 -4.11 22.98 -3.08
N GLY A 160 -5.15 22.54 -2.37
CA GLY A 160 -5.72 23.23 -1.21
C GLY A 160 -6.49 24.50 -1.59
N GLY A 161 -7.05 24.56 -2.80
CA GLY A 161 -7.77 25.72 -3.32
C GLY A 161 -6.90 26.74 -4.07
N ARG A 162 -5.65 26.41 -4.39
CA ARG A 162 -4.78 27.30 -5.18
C ARG A 162 -5.22 27.41 -6.65
N LEU A 163 -5.81 26.35 -7.17
CA LEU A 163 -6.42 26.31 -8.50
C LEU A 163 -7.90 26.69 -8.47
N CYS A 164 -8.44 27.03 -7.29
CA CYS A 164 -9.81 27.49 -7.17
C CYS A 164 -9.91 29.01 -7.29
N ASP A 165 -11.07 29.47 -7.74
CA ASP A 165 -11.46 30.86 -7.72
C ASP A 165 -11.62 31.41 -6.29
N ALA A 166 -11.95 32.71 -6.17
CA ALA A 166 -12.18 33.36 -4.88
C ALA A 166 -13.33 32.75 -4.05
N ARG A 167 -14.12 31.83 -4.61
CA ARG A 167 -15.24 31.12 -3.99
C ARG A 167 -14.88 29.67 -3.63
N GLY A 168 -13.65 29.23 -3.92
CA GLY A 168 -13.20 27.86 -3.66
C GLY A 168 -13.70 26.85 -4.70
N LEU A 169 -14.15 27.32 -5.87
CA LEU A 169 -14.62 26.50 -6.98
C LEU A 169 -13.55 26.40 -8.06
N LEU A 170 -13.45 25.25 -8.73
CA LEU A 170 -12.48 25.01 -9.78
C LEU A 170 -13.05 25.49 -11.12
N ASP A 171 -12.41 26.48 -11.74
CA ASP A 171 -12.78 27.00 -13.07
C ASP A 171 -12.07 26.23 -14.20
N GLU A 172 -12.50 26.47 -15.44
CA GLU A 172 -11.95 25.80 -16.63
C GLU A 172 -10.46 26.09 -16.81
N ASP A 173 -10.04 27.35 -16.59
CA ASP A 173 -8.63 27.78 -16.63
C ASP A 173 -7.77 27.14 -15.53
N GLY A 174 -8.35 26.90 -14.35
CA GLY A 174 -7.72 26.18 -13.24
C GLY A 174 -7.68 24.67 -13.43
N PHE A 175 -8.57 24.12 -14.26
CA PHE A 175 -8.62 22.69 -14.62
C PHE A 175 -7.59 22.33 -15.70
N GLU A 176 -7.25 23.26 -16.59
CA GLU A 176 -6.23 23.10 -17.64
C GLU A 176 -4.77 23.27 -17.15
N ARG A 177 -4.55 23.75 -15.90
CA ARG A 177 -3.22 24.08 -15.33
C ARG A 177 -2.60 22.99 -14.46
#